data_AF-A0AAN8WPS2-F1
#
_entry.id   AF-A0AAN8WPS2-F1
#
_cell.length_a   1.000
_cell.length_b   1.000
_cell.length_c   1.000
_cell.angle_alpha   90.00
_cell.angle_beta   90.00
_cell.angle_gamma   90.00
#
_symmetry.space_group_name_H-M   'P 1'
#
loop_
_entity.id
_entity.type
_entity.pdbx_description
1 polymer ?
#
loop_
_entity_poly.entity_id
_entity_poly.type
_entity_poly.pdbx_seq_one_letter_code
_entity_poly.pdbx_strand_id
1 'polypeptide(L)'
;MELHGSKRLGQNGGTRMRFKIWNNIRIVLEEQGYTFTADQVQGRWSTLVNLYQRMVENNSKPHNEKMTMAYKEIMEQVFNYHPERNAKWLKIMEKRGKMPKSVKKNWTYAIDRELLMLYRNRIYRFNNEHVNNNALWEEIVQYLKENADYSTNADKVRSRFSELIKQFAMVWKHNSQTGTIRREFKHHELLSEKMGSREMGR
;
A
#
# COMPACT_ATOMS: atom_id res chain seq x y z
N MET A 1 1.83 13.23 37.36
CA MET A 1 1.35 12.35 36.27
C MET A 1 2.47 12.25 35.25
N GLU A 2 3.14 11.11 35.21
CA GLU A 2 4.40 10.92 34.50
C GLU A 2 4.22 10.88 32.99
N LEU A 3 5.06 11.65 32.29
CA LEU A 3 5.17 11.70 30.85
C LEU A 3 5.84 10.41 30.36
N HIS A 4 5.06 9.44 29.88
CA HIS A 4 5.61 8.30 29.14
C HIS A 4 6.15 8.79 27.79
N GLY A 5 7.44 9.13 27.79
CA GLY A 5 8.23 9.40 26.60
C GLY A 5 8.16 8.22 25.64
N SER A 6 7.72 8.52 24.42
CA SER A 6 7.61 7.57 23.32
C SER A 6 9.00 7.02 22.98
N LYS A 7 9.16 5.70 23.10
CA LYS A 7 10.41 4.99 22.79
C LYS A 7 10.37 4.54 21.33
N ARG A 8 11.28 5.06 20.51
CA ARG A 8 11.59 4.51 19.19
C ARG A 8 11.94 3.02 19.34
N LEU A 9 11.07 2.14 18.85
CA LEU A 9 11.39 0.72 18.72
C LEU A 9 12.49 0.57 17.66
N GLY A 10 13.76 0.52 18.10
CA GLY A 10 14.88 0.25 17.21
C GLY A 10 16.20 0.92 17.56
N GLN A 11 16.23 1.90 18.48
CA GLN A 11 17.49 2.45 18.96
C GLN A 11 17.49 2.46 20.49
N ASN A 12 18.12 1.43 21.06
CA ASN A 12 18.59 1.32 22.45
C ASN A 12 17.61 0.83 23.54
N GLY A 13 16.58 0.05 23.21
CA GLY A 13 15.82 -0.63 24.28
C GLY A 13 14.85 -1.77 23.92
N GLY A 14 14.49 -1.95 22.64
CA GLY A 14 13.46 -2.93 22.24
C GLY A 14 13.94 -4.14 21.41
N THR A 15 15.19 -4.16 20.95
CA THR A 15 15.68 -5.19 20.01
C THR A 15 17.07 -5.75 20.32
N ARG A 16 17.74 -5.22 21.35
CA ARG A 16 18.92 -5.87 21.95
C ARG A 16 18.51 -6.63 23.20
N MET A 17 17.69 -7.66 23.01
CA MET A 17 17.71 -8.72 24.02
C MET A 17 19.13 -9.30 24.01
N ARG A 18 19.75 -9.41 25.19
CA ARG A 18 21.11 -9.97 25.31
C ARG A 18 21.07 -11.41 24.77
N PHE A 19 22.14 -11.87 24.12
CA PHE A 19 22.27 -13.22 23.54
C PHE A 19 21.67 -14.34 24.43
N LYS A 20 21.86 -14.23 25.76
CA LYS A 20 21.28 -15.14 26.76
C LYS A 20 19.76 -15.34 26.65
N ILE A 21 18.99 -14.28 26.34
CA ILE A 21 17.53 -14.39 26.26
C ILE A 21 17.12 -15.14 24.99
N TRP A 22 17.80 -14.88 23.86
CA TRP A 22 17.55 -15.64 22.63
C TRP A 22 17.92 -17.11 22.79
N ASN A 23 18.98 -17.40 23.55
CA ASN A 23 19.34 -18.77 23.88
C ASN A 23 18.29 -19.45 24.76
N ASN A 24 17.68 -18.75 25.72
CA ASN A 24 16.59 -19.31 26.52
C ASN A 24 15.35 -19.59 25.66
N ILE A 25 14.97 -18.67 24.78
CA ILE A 25 13.84 -18.86 23.86
C ILE A 25 14.12 -20.05 22.94
N ARG A 26 15.36 -20.17 22.44
CA ARG A 26 15.80 -21.31 21.64
C ARG A 26 15.61 -22.63 22.40
N ILE A 27 16.02 -22.71 23.67
CA ILE A 27 15.86 -23.93 24.48
C ILE A 27 14.38 -24.34 24.59
N VAL A 28 13.49 -23.37 24.85
CA VAL A 28 12.03 -23.65 24.92
C VAL A 28 11.48 -24.12 23.56
N LEU A 29 11.98 -23.57 22.45
CA LEU A 29 11.60 -24.04 21.12
C LEU A 29 12.12 -25.46 20.84
N GLU A 30 13.31 -25.80 21.35
CA GLU A 30 13.93 -27.13 21.24
C GLU A 30 13.14 -28.18 22.02
N GLU A 31 12.62 -27.84 23.19
CA GLU A 31 11.68 -28.67 23.97
C GLU A 31 10.38 -28.98 23.22
N GLN A 32 9.99 -28.11 22.27
CA GLN A 32 8.83 -28.30 21.40
C GLN A 32 9.18 -29.01 20.07
N GLY A 33 10.42 -29.51 19.94
CA GLY A 33 10.89 -30.23 18.76
C GLY A 33 11.45 -29.35 17.64
N TYR A 34 11.62 -28.05 17.86
CA TYR A 34 12.18 -27.13 16.87
C TYR A 34 13.68 -26.91 17.06
N THR A 35 14.48 -27.15 16.03
CA THR A 35 15.94 -26.95 16.07
C THR A 35 16.36 -25.67 15.35
N PHE A 36 16.66 -24.63 16.12
CA PHE A 36 17.17 -23.34 15.63
C PHE A 36 18.38 -22.88 16.43
N THR A 37 19.21 -22.00 15.86
CA THR A 37 20.23 -21.27 16.62
C THR A 37 19.64 -20.01 17.26
N ALA A 38 20.27 -19.48 18.32
CA ALA A 38 19.83 -18.24 18.95
C ALA A 38 19.80 -17.06 17.96
N ASP A 39 20.74 -17.01 17.01
CA ASP A 39 20.78 -15.99 15.97
C ASP A 39 19.62 -16.14 14.97
N GLN A 40 19.24 -17.37 14.61
CA GLN A 40 18.07 -17.62 13.76
C GLN A 40 16.78 -17.17 14.46
N VAL A 41 16.63 -17.45 15.75
CA VAL A 41 15.50 -16.98 16.57
C VAL A 41 15.46 -15.45 16.63
N GLN A 42 16.59 -14.80 16.90
CA GLN A 42 16.70 -13.34 16.92
C GLN A 42 16.38 -12.72 15.56
N GLY A 43 16.90 -13.29 14.47
CA GLY A 43 16.65 -12.82 13.10
C GLY A 43 15.18 -12.94 12.73
N ARG A 44 14.55 -14.05 13.10
CA ARG A 44 13.11 -14.27 12.90
C ARG A 44 12.29 -13.26 13.70
N TRP A 45 12.61 -13.05 14.96
CA TRP A 45 11.96 -12.04 15.80
C TRP A 45 12.09 -10.64 15.20
N SER A 46 13.29 -10.24 14.82
CA SER A 46 13.56 -8.92 14.21
C SER A 46 12.74 -8.71 12.94
N THR A 47 12.56 -9.76 12.14
CA THR A 47 11.71 -9.73 10.94
C THR A 47 10.25 -9.49 11.30
N LEU A 48 9.71 -10.19 12.30
CA LEU A 48 8.33 -9.99 12.78
C LEU A 48 8.12 -8.57 13.30
N VAL A 49 9.06 -8.04 14.10
CA VAL A 49 9.00 -6.66 14.63
C VAL A 49 8.97 -5.65 13.48
N ASN A 50 9.86 -5.80 12.50
CA ASN A 50 9.92 -4.89 11.35
C ASN A 50 8.65 -4.96 10.50
N LEU A 51 8.09 -6.16 10.28
CA LEU A 51 6.83 -6.33 9.57
C LEU A 51 5.67 -5.66 10.32
N TYR A 52 5.62 -5.84 11.65
CA TYR A 52 4.61 -5.22 12.49
C TYR A 52 4.69 -3.69 12.46
N GLN A 53 5.88 -3.12 12.62
CA GLN A 53 6.08 -1.67 12.51
C GLN A 53 5.64 -1.14 11.15
N ARG A 54 6.05 -1.80 10.06
CA ARG A 54 5.66 -1.42 8.70
C ARG A 54 4.14 -1.48 8.50
N MET A 55 3.49 -2.52 9.02
CA MET A 55 2.03 -2.66 8.97
C MET A 55 1.34 -1.52 9.72
N VAL A 56 1.74 -1.24 10.96
CA VAL A 56 1.16 -0.15 11.76
C VAL A 56 1.39 1.21 11.10
N GLU A 57 2.60 1.48 10.60
CA GLU A 57 2.92 2.72 9.90
C GLU A 57 2.14 2.87 8.59
N ASN A 58 2.02 1.81 7.80
CA ASN A 58 1.21 1.79 6.59
C ASN A 58 -0.25 2.10 6.93
N ASN A 59 -0.81 1.41 7.91
CA ASN A 59 -2.22 1.52 8.28
C ASN A 59 -2.56 2.84 8.95
N SER A 60 -1.58 3.52 9.54
CA SER A 60 -1.73 4.87 10.07
C SER A 60 -1.96 5.94 8.99
N LYS A 61 -1.72 5.61 7.70
CA LYS A 61 -1.95 6.52 6.58
C LYS A 61 -3.36 6.30 6.01
N PRO A 62 -4.16 7.36 5.86
CA PRO A 62 -5.58 7.22 5.47
C PRO A 62 -5.81 6.71 4.03
N HIS A 63 -4.80 6.79 3.15
CA HIS A 63 -4.91 6.43 1.72
C HIS A 63 -4.24 5.10 1.39
N ASN A 64 -3.61 4.48 2.39
CA ASN A 64 -2.97 3.21 2.19
C ASN A 64 -4.01 2.11 2.42
N GLU A 65 -4.00 1.12 1.54
CA GLU A 65 -4.73 -0.12 1.77
C GLU A 65 -4.27 -0.73 3.08
N LYS A 66 -5.22 -1.20 3.89
CA LYS A 66 -4.93 -1.78 5.19
C LYS A 66 -4.17 -3.09 4.98
N MET A 67 -2.97 -3.14 5.51
CA MET A 67 -2.15 -4.34 5.55
C MET A 67 -2.45 -5.10 6.83
N THR A 68 -2.36 -6.42 6.77
CA THR A 68 -2.33 -7.27 7.95
C THR A 68 -1.07 -8.11 7.96
N MET A 69 -0.81 -8.82 9.05
CA MET A 69 0.27 -9.78 9.17
C MET A 69 -0.15 -10.98 10.01
N ALA A 70 0.56 -12.09 9.85
CA ALA A 70 0.40 -13.22 10.76
C ALA A 70 0.73 -12.81 12.20
N TYR A 71 -0.05 -13.32 13.16
CA TYR A 71 0.13 -13.07 14.60
C TYR A 71 -0.02 -11.59 15.00
N LYS A 72 -0.79 -10.81 14.24
CA LYS A 72 -1.01 -9.38 14.49
C LYS A 72 -1.41 -9.10 15.92
N GLU A 73 -2.37 -9.85 16.45
CA GLU A 73 -2.96 -9.66 17.79
C GLU A 73 -1.88 -9.87 18.88
N ILE A 74 -1.05 -10.90 18.72
CA ILE A 74 0.05 -11.20 19.64
C ILE A 74 1.10 -10.08 19.58
N MET A 75 1.44 -9.61 18.38
CA MET A 75 2.40 -8.52 18.20
C MET A 75 1.88 -7.18 18.76
N GLU A 76 0.57 -6.90 18.62
CA GLU A 76 -0.08 -5.73 19.22
C GLU A 76 -0.02 -5.77 20.75
N GLN A 77 -0.28 -6.93 21.36
CA GLN A 77 -0.18 -7.12 22.81
C GLN A 77 1.25 -6.91 23.33
N VAL A 78 2.26 -7.43 22.62
CA VAL A 78 3.66 -7.34 23.05
C VAL A 78 4.22 -5.93 22.91
N PHE A 79 3.95 -5.24 21.79
CA PHE A 79 4.63 -4.00 21.45
C PHE A 79 3.78 -2.74 21.59
N ASN A 80 2.47 -2.85 21.35
CA ASN A 80 1.53 -1.73 21.31
C ASN A 80 2.11 -0.47 20.65
N TYR A 81 2.79 -0.65 19.50
CA TYR A 81 3.55 0.41 18.85
C TYR A 81 2.63 1.51 18.28
N HIS A 82 2.98 2.77 18.57
CA HIS A 82 2.30 3.95 18.04
C HIS A 82 3.27 4.79 17.20
N PRO A 83 2.99 5.04 15.92
CA PRO A 83 3.92 5.77 15.05
C PRO A 83 4.02 7.26 15.42
N GLU A 84 5.15 7.65 16.03
CA GLU A 84 5.45 9.03 16.47
C GLU A 84 5.41 10.07 15.34
N ARG A 85 5.74 9.64 14.12
CA ARG A 85 5.91 10.54 12.97
C ARG A 85 4.60 11.27 12.64
N ASN A 86 3.46 10.65 12.91
CA ASN A 86 2.16 11.30 12.78
C ASN A 86 1.93 12.32 13.90
N ALA A 87 2.30 12.02 15.15
CA ALA A 87 2.09 12.92 16.29
C ALA A 87 2.92 14.22 16.19
N LYS A 88 4.21 14.15 15.80
CA LYS A 88 5.05 15.35 15.66
C LYS A 88 4.61 16.21 14.46
N TRP A 89 4.22 15.59 13.35
CA TRP A 89 3.69 16.29 12.18
C TRP A 89 2.33 16.94 12.47
N LEU A 90 1.41 16.22 13.13
CA LEU A 90 0.12 16.75 13.56
C LEU A 90 0.28 17.95 14.51
N LYS A 91 1.18 17.85 15.51
CA LYS A 91 1.50 18.97 16.42
C LYS A 91 2.09 20.19 15.69
N ILE A 92 2.89 19.99 14.64
CA ILE A 92 3.42 21.09 13.81
C ILE A 92 2.31 21.74 12.97
N MET A 93 1.37 20.94 12.45
CA MET A 93 0.22 21.43 11.67
C MET A 93 -0.77 22.22 12.54
N GLU A 94 -1.07 21.70 13.73
CA GLU A 94 -1.89 22.35 14.76
C GLU A 94 -1.29 23.69 15.20
N LYS A 95 0.01 23.73 15.55
CA LYS A 95 0.73 24.97 15.89
C LYS A 95 0.73 26.02 14.78
N ARG A 96 0.59 25.61 13.52
CA ARG A 96 0.59 26.51 12.36
C ARG A 96 -0.82 27.01 12.00
N GLY A 97 -1.85 26.67 12.77
CA GLY A 97 -3.25 26.99 12.46
C GLY A 97 -3.73 26.38 11.14
N LYS A 98 -2.97 25.42 10.61
CA LYS A 98 -3.24 24.74 9.35
C LYS A 98 -3.65 23.32 9.70
N MET A 99 -4.93 23.12 9.99
CA MET A 99 -5.55 21.82 9.76
C MET A 99 -5.13 21.36 8.35
N PRO A 100 -4.72 20.10 8.15
CA PRO A 100 -4.41 19.63 6.81
C PRO A 100 -5.60 19.95 5.92
N LYS A 101 -5.43 20.86 4.95
CA LYS A 101 -6.34 20.93 3.79
C LYS A 101 -6.47 19.49 3.33
N SER A 102 -7.71 18.99 3.25
CA SER A 102 -8.05 17.56 3.09
C SER A 102 -6.88 16.78 2.53
N VAL A 103 -6.33 15.86 3.34
CA VAL A 103 -5.13 15.07 3.03
C VAL A 103 -5.14 14.77 1.54
N LYS A 104 -4.17 15.31 0.78
CA LYS A 104 -4.16 15.22 -0.69
C LYS A 104 -4.53 13.80 -1.07
N LYS A 105 -5.71 13.64 -1.68
CA LYS A 105 -6.20 12.31 -2.02
C LYS A 105 -5.27 11.78 -3.09
N ASN A 106 -4.39 10.87 -2.69
CA ASN A 106 -3.49 10.18 -3.60
C ASN A 106 -4.27 9.09 -4.33
N TRP A 107 -3.84 8.73 -5.55
CA TRP A 107 -4.37 7.56 -6.24
C TRP A 107 -4.12 6.32 -5.38
N THR A 108 -5.21 5.69 -4.94
CA THR A 108 -5.19 4.44 -4.17
C THR A 108 -5.54 3.28 -5.10
N TYR A 109 -5.24 2.05 -4.69
CA TYR A 109 -5.64 0.86 -5.44
C TYR A 109 -7.14 0.82 -5.72
N ALA A 110 -7.97 1.18 -4.74
CA ALA A 110 -9.43 1.23 -4.89
C ALA A 110 -9.86 2.26 -5.93
N ILE A 111 -9.24 3.44 -5.93
CA ILE A 111 -9.56 4.52 -6.89
C ILE A 111 -9.07 4.15 -8.30
N ASP A 112 -7.88 3.54 -8.43
CA ASP A 112 -7.38 3.03 -9.70
C ASP A 112 -8.30 1.93 -10.25
N ARG A 113 -8.77 1.03 -9.38
CA ARG A 113 -9.72 -0.03 -9.75
C ARG A 113 -11.04 0.56 -10.24
N GLU A 114 -11.59 1.55 -9.52
CA GLU A 114 -12.83 2.21 -9.90
C GLU A 114 -12.70 2.96 -11.23
N LEU A 115 -11.59 3.69 -11.43
CA LEU A 115 -11.26 4.33 -12.71
C LEU A 115 -11.26 3.32 -13.87
N LEU A 116 -10.56 2.20 -13.71
CA LEU A 116 -10.48 1.18 -14.75
C LEU A 116 -11.85 0.53 -15.03
N MET A 117 -12.67 0.30 -14.00
CA MET A 117 -14.04 -0.20 -14.16
C MET A 117 -14.94 0.80 -14.90
N LEU A 118 -14.87 2.09 -14.54
CA LEU A 118 -15.68 3.13 -15.17
C LEU A 118 -15.34 3.29 -16.65
N TYR A 119 -14.05 3.20 -17.01
CA TYR A 119 -13.61 3.19 -18.40
C TYR A 119 -14.10 1.92 -19.12
N ARG A 120 -13.88 0.73 -18.53
CA ARG A 120 -14.32 -0.56 -19.10
C ARG A 120 -15.81 -0.54 -19.44
N ASN A 121 -16.64 -0.07 -18.51
CA ASN A 121 -18.09 -0.02 -18.67
C ASN A 121 -18.54 0.98 -19.74
N ARG A 122 -17.68 1.95 -20.11
CA ARG A 122 -17.96 2.99 -21.11
C ARG A 122 -17.13 2.87 -22.37
N ILE A 123 -16.38 1.77 -22.54
CA ILE A 123 -15.40 1.62 -23.64
C ILE A 123 -16.04 1.78 -25.03
N TYR A 124 -17.29 1.35 -25.18
CA TYR A 124 -18.05 1.51 -26.44
C TYR A 124 -18.34 2.98 -26.76
N ARG A 125 -18.51 3.84 -25.75
CA ARG A 125 -18.69 5.30 -25.94
C ARG A 125 -17.37 5.97 -26.27
N PHE A 126 -16.27 5.56 -25.62
CA PHE A 126 -14.93 6.06 -25.92
C PHE A 126 -14.45 5.73 -27.33
N ASN A 127 -14.94 4.62 -27.90
CA ASN A 127 -14.64 4.19 -29.26
C ASN A 127 -15.61 4.77 -30.31
N ASN A 128 -16.57 5.60 -29.91
CA ASN A 128 -17.53 6.22 -30.83
C ASN A 128 -17.03 7.61 -31.25
N GLU A 129 -16.74 7.78 -32.54
CA GLU A 129 -16.19 9.02 -33.11
C GLU A 129 -17.12 10.23 -32.96
N HIS A 130 -18.42 10.00 -32.76
CA HIS A 130 -19.42 11.05 -32.55
C HIS A 130 -19.55 11.48 -31.09
N VAL A 131 -18.84 10.82 -30.17
CA VAL A 131 -18.88 11.14 -28.74
C VAL A 131 -17.63 11.94 -28.35
N ASN A 132 -17.85 13.05 -27.63
CA ASN A 132 -16.74 13.83 -27.10
C ASN A 132 -16.08 13.09 -25.93
N ASN A 133 -14.88 12.55 -26.18
CA ASN A 133 -14.10 11.85 -25.15
C ASN A 133 -13.80 12.71 -23.91
N ASN A 134 -13.63 14.03 -24.04
CA ASN A 134 -13.43 14.89 -22.88
C ASN A 134 -14.66 14.89 -21.96
N ALA A 135 -15.87 14.88 -22.52
CA ALA A 135 -17.09 14.81 -21.73
C ALA A 135 -17.17 13.49 -20.95
N LEU A 136 -16.76 12.37 -21.56
CA LEU A 136 -16.68 11.07 -20.88
C LEU A 136 -15.69 11.07 -19.71
N TRP A 137 -14.56 11.76 -19.86
CA TRP A 137 -13.60 11.91 -18.76
C TRP A 137 -14.15 12.77 -17.62
N GLU A 138 -14.89 13.83 -17.93
CA GLU A 138 -15.58 14.64 -16.91
C GLU A 138 -16.69 13.83 -16.20
N GLU A 139 -17.43 12.97 -16.90
CA GLU A 139 -18.37 12.04 -16.26
C GLU A 139 -17.67 11.12 -15.25
N ILE A 140 -16.47 10.62 -15.58
CA ILE A 140 -15.66 9.80 -14.66
C ILE A 140 -15.20 10.62 -13.45
N VAL A 141 -14.75 11.86 -13.65
CA VAL A 141 -14.38 12.77 -12.54
C VAL A 141 -15.54 12.98 -11.59
N GLN A 142 -16.73 13.27 -12.13
CA GLN A 142 -17.92 13.49 -11.34
C GLN A 142 -18.29 12.25 -10.54
N TYR A 143 -18.25 11.07 -11.17
CA TYR A 143 -18.52 9.81 -10.49
C TYR A 143 -17.53 9.56 -9.35
N LEU A 144 -16.22 9.74 -9.58
CA LEU A 144 -15.19 9.55 -8.56
C LEU A 144 -15.38 10.50 -7.38
N LYS A 145 -15.82 11.74 -7.63
CA LYS A 145 -16.12 12.72 -6.59
C LYS A 145 -17.31 12.30 -5.73
N GLU A 146 -18.38 11.82 -6.35
CA GLU A 146 -19.63 11.45 -5.67
C GLU A 146 -19.55 10.11 -4.95
N ASN A 147 -18.91 9.11 -5.56
CA ASN A 147 -19.00 7.71 -5.12
C ASN A 147 -17.73 7.18 -4.47
N ALA A 148 -16.57 7.76 -4.80
CA ALA A 148 -15.27 7.36 -4.24
C ALA A 148 -14.69 8.43 -3.29
N ASP A 149 -15.47 9.48 -3.01
CA ASP A 149 -15.03 10.68 -2.30
C ASP A 149 -13.66 11.13 -2.85
N TYR A 150 -13.49 11.22 -4.18
CA TYR A 150 -12.22 11.57 -4.81
C TYR A 150 -12.36 12.77 -5.73
N SER A 151 -11.92 13.94 -5.26
CA SER A 151 -11.96 15.18 -6.03
C SER A 151 -10.70 15.34 -6.89
N THR A 152 -10.87 15.43 -8.21
CA THR A 152 -9.78 15.58 -9.18
C THR A 152 -10.28 16.34 -10.44
N ASN A 153 -9.54 16.29 -11.55
CA ASN A 153 -9.95 16.83 -12.85
C ASN A 153 -9.66 15.84 -13.99
N ALA A 154 -10.26 16.07 -15.16
CA ALA A 154 -10.17 15.15 -16.28
C ALA A 154 -8.74 14.94 -16.79
N ASP A 155 -7.87 15.95 -16.75
CA ASP A 155 -6.45 15.83 -17.15
C ASP A 155 -5.70 14.84 -16.25
N LYS A 156 -5.91 14.93 -14.93
CA LYS A 156 -5.28 14.03 -13.96
C LYS A 156 -5.81 12.61 -14.06
N VAL A 157 -7.12 12.44 -14.27
CA VAL A 157 -7.74 11.12 -14.50
C VAL A 157 -7.18 10.48 -15.75
N ARG A 158 -7.13 11.21 -16.87
CA ARG A 158 -6.54 10.73 -18.13
C ARG A 158 -5.08 10.35 -17.96
N SER A 159 -4.30 11.23 -17.34
CA SER A 159 -2.88 10.99 -17.10
C SER A 159 -2.65 9.73 -16.28
N ARG A 160 -3.46 9.51 -15.23
CA ARG A 160 -3.39 8.30 -14.41
C ARG A 160 -3.78 7.05 -15.19
N PHE A 161 -4.87 7.12 -15.97
CA PHE A 161 -5.30 6.02 -16.81
C PHE A 161 -4.18 5.61 -17.78
N SER A 162 -3.59 6.57 -18.52
CA SER A 162 -2.47 6.28 -19.43
C SER A 162 -1.25 5.69 -18.71
N GLU A 163 -0.98 6.12 -17.47
CA GLU A 163 0.09 5.53 -16.66
C GLU A 163 -0.20 4.05 -16.33
N LEU A 164 -1.43 3.72 -15.91
CA LEU A 164 -1.85 2.34 -15.61
C LEU A 164 -1.73 1.43 -16.85
N ILE A 165 -2.13 1.92 -18.03
CA ILE A 165 -1.97 1.17 -19.29
C ILE A 165 -0.50 0.94 -19.62
N LYS A 166 0.36 1.96 -19.49
CA LYS A 166 1.81 1.81 -19.71
C LYS A 166 2.43 0.80 -18.75
N GLN A 167 2.05 0.85 -17.46
CA GLN A 167 2.55 -0.10 -16.47
C GLN A 167 2.15 -1.54 -16.80
N PHE A 168 0.89 -1.75 -17.21
CA PHE A 168 0.42 -3.06 -17.66
C PHE A 168 1.18 -3.54 -18.90
N ALA A 169 1.35 -2.69 -19.92
CA ALA A 169 2.10 -3.01 -21.13
C ALA A 169 3.55 -3.41 -20.84
N MET A 170 4.22 -2.72 -19.91
CA MET A 170 5.58 -3.07 -19.47
C MET A 170 5.64 -4.44 -18.80
N VAL A 171 4.68 -4.77 -17.93
CA VAL A 171 4.59 -6.09 -17.29
C VAL A 171 4.30 -7.18 -18.31
N TRP A 172 3.38 -6.93 -19.24
CA TRP A 172 3.04 -7.85 -20.32
C TRP A 172 4.25 -8.16 -21.20
N LYS A 173 4.96 -7.11 -21.66
CA LYS A 173 6.18 -7.23 -22.48
C LYS A 173 7.30 -7.96 -21.74
N HIS A 174 7.47 -7.70 -20.44
CA HIS A 174 8.43 -8.44 -19.63
C HIS A 174 8.07 -9.93 -19.60
N ASN A 175 6.80 -10.24 -19.33
CA ASN A 175 6.32 -11.62 -19.19
C ASN A 175 6.26 -12.40 -20.51
N SER A 176 6.33 -11.73 -21.67
CA SER A 176 6.41 -12.37 -22.98
C SER A 176 7.84 -12.81 -23.35
N GLN A 177 8.86 -12.45 -22.56
CA GLN A 177 10.26 -12.83 -22.82
C GLN A 177 10.57 -14.20 -22.22
N THR A 178 11.16 -15.07 -23.03
CA THR A 178 11.55 -16.43 -22.62
C THR A 178 12.57 -16.41 -21.48
N GLY A 179 12.37 -17.27 -20.46
CA GLY A 179 13.27 -17.38 -19.32
C GLY A 179 13.09 -16.31 -18.23
N THR A 180 12.12 -15.40 -18.37
CA THR A 180 11.82 -14.40 -17.34
C THR A 180 10.89 -14.94 -16.26
N ILE A 181 11.13 -14.53 -15.01
CA ILE A 181 10.20 -14.80 -13.90
C ILE A 181 8.99 -13.88 -14.08
N ARG A 182 7.80 -14.47 -14.14
CA ARG A 182 6.55 -13.69 -14.31
C ARG A 182 6.36 -12.66 -13.21
N ARG A 183 6.03 -11.43 -13.63
CA ARG A 183 5.63 -10.33 -12.76
C ARG A 183 4.12 -10.21 -12.74
N GLU A 184 3.57 -9.88 -11.58
CA GLU A 184 2.15 -9.58 -11.43
C GLU A 184 1.87 -8.09 -11.63
N PHE A 185 0.72 -7.78 -12.23
CA PHE A 185 0.18 -6.44 -12.28
C PHE A 185 -1.10 -6.36 -11.47
N LYS A 186 -1.21 -5.34 -10.60
CA LYS A 186 -2.27 -5.27 -9.58
C LYS A 186 -3.70 -5.20 -10.14
N HIS A 187 -3.87 -4.74 -11.38
CA HIS A 187 -5.16 -4.68 -12.08
C HIS A 187 -5.18 -5.57 -13.33
N HIS A 188 -4.42 -6.67 -13.32
CA HIS A 188 -4.28 -7.55 -14.47
C HIS A 188 -5.64 -8.00 -15.03
N GLU A 189 -6.55 -8.49 -14.18
CA GLU A 189 -7.89 -8.94 -14.59
C GLU A 189 -8.70 -7.88 -15.34
N LEU A 190 -8.58 -6.61 -14.95
CA LEU A 190 -9.35 -5.52 -15.57
C LEU A 190 -8.78 -5.10 -16.94
N LEU A 191 -7.47 -5.28 -17.15
CA LEU A 191 -6.79 -4.84 -18.37
C LEU A 191 -6.53 -5.98 -19.37
N SER A 192 -6.40 -7.23 -18.92
CA SER A 192 -6.12 -8.39 -19.78
C SER A 192 -7.29 -8.78 -20.69
N GLU A 193 -8.53 -8.46 -20.31
CA GLU A 193 -9.73 -8.97 -20.98
C GLU A 193 -10.12 -8.20 -22.25
N LYS A 194 -9.71 -6.92 -22.40
CA LYS A 194 -10.08 -6.09 -23.58
C LYS A 194 -9.07 -5.03 -24.06
N MET A 195 -7.99 -4.73 -23.33
CA MET A 195 -7.01 -3.71 -23.76
C MET A 195 -5.87 -4.28 -24.63
N GLY A 196 -5.83 -5.61 -24.82
CA GLY A 196 -4.73 -6.32 -25.47
C GLY A 196 -4.57 -6.14 -26.99
N SER A 197 -5.50 -5.46 -27.69
CA SER A 197 -5.48 -5.46 -29.18
C SER A 197 -5.52 -4.10 -29.88
N ARG A 198 -5.89 -3.00 -29.23
CA ARG A 198 -6.02 -1.68 -29.91
C ARG A 198 -5.13 -0.57 -29.36
N GLU A 199 -4.85 -0.53 -28.06
CA GLU A 199 -3.99 0.52 -27.47
C GLU A 199 -2.51 0.11 -27.32
N MET A 200 -2.21 -1.19 -27.38
CA MET A 200 -0.84 -1.72 -27.26
C MET A 200 -0.04 -1.68 -28.57
N GLY A 201 -0.63 -1.17 -29.66
CA GLY A 201 -0.06 -1.13 -31.00
C GLY A 201 0.01 0.26 -31.63
N ARG A 202 -0.08 1.34 -30.83
CA ARG A 202 0.21 2.71 -31.28
C ARG A 202 1.32 3.33 -30.43
#